data_AF-A0A7S0WL91-F1
#
_entry.id   AF-A0A7S0WL91-F1
#
_cell.length_a   1.000
_cell.length_b   1.000
_cell.length_c   1.000
_cell.angle_alpha   90.00
_cell.angle_beta   90.00
_cell.angle_gamma   90.00
#
_symmetry.space_group_name_H-M   'P 1'
#
loop_
_entity.id
_entity.type
_entity.pdbx_description
1 polymer ?
#
loop_
_entity_poly.entity_id
_entity_poly.type
_entity_poly.pdbx_seq_one_letter_code
_entity_poly.pdbx_strand_id
1 'polypeptide(L)'
;EEGKAGAKALDARLELAAQVLRAHPASTLPMLGQILVEKRATLPACMASGQDPSELLEELWWATRLVGHVLADDGDGETPIPPDSLAAASASTPAGGQNCVVELARALIDTGCMALDVNARGALSARLTETIVWSLARWADTYLMSEDTGGNLHAAIYAAAGGVRRGTDIANKLAQGGGGMFSEGNGGPQALDALVQIGTAALSHWPGETSLQK
;
A
#
# COMPACT_ATOMS: atom_id res chain seq x y z
N GLU A 1 0.34 23.06 -17.67
CA GLU A 1 1.19 21.88 -18.00
C GLU A 1 2.40 21.73 -17.08
N GLU A 2 2.98 22.81 -16.54
CA GLU A 2 4.14 22.76 -15.62
C GLU A 2 3.91 21.91 -14.35
N GLY A 3 2.70 21.89 -13.78
CA GLY A 3 2.38 21.05 -12.62
C GLY A 3 2.42 19.54 -12.89
N LYS A 4 2.10 19.09 -14.11
CA LYS A 4 2.14 17.65 -14.47
C LYS A 4 3.57 17.15 -14.65
N ALA A 5 4.43 17.99 -15.23
CA ALA A 5 5.86 17.68 -15.36
C ALA A 5 6.55 17.61 -13.98
N GLY A 6 6.17 18.51 -13.05
CA GLY A 6 6.64 18.48 -11.67
C GLY A 6 6.22 17.24 -10.90
N ALA A 7 4.94 16.85 -10.99
CA ALA A 7 4.41 15.63 -10.35
C ALA A 7 5.11 14.37 -10.88
N LYS A 8 5.26 14.25 -12.21
CA LYS A 8 5.97 13.12 -12.83
C LYS A 8 7.44 13.04 -12.40
N ALA A 9 8.12 14.19 -12.32
CA ALA A 9 9.51 14.24 -11.85
C ALA A 9 9.64 13.87 -10.37
N LEU A 10 8.60 14.15 -9.57
CA LEU A 10 8.57 13.73 -8.18
C LEU A 10 8.36 12.22 -8.05
N ASP A 11 7.38 11.66 -8.76
CA ASP A 11 7.09 10.23 -8.76
C ASP A 11 8.33 9.43 -9.19
N ALA A 12 9.06 9.89 -10.21
CA ALA A 12 10.31 9.27 -10.63
C ALA A 12 11.39 9.25 -9.52
N ARG A 13 11.44 10.28 -8.67
CA ARG A 13 12.38 10.32 -7.52
C ARG A 13 11.92 9.41 -6.40
N LEU A 14 10.63 9.37 -6.12
CA LEU A 14 10.05 8.49 -5.11
C LEU A 14 10.19 7.03 -5.50
N GLU A 15 10.13 6.71 -6.79
CA GLU A 15 10.41 5.36 -7.28
C GLU A 15 11.86 4.94 -7.03
N LEU A 16 12.83 5.82 -7.25
CA LEU A 16 14.23 5.55 -6.90
C LEU A 16 14.41 5.34 -5.39
N ALA A 17 13.73 6.13 -4.57
CA ALA A 17 13.74 5.95 -3.11
C ALA A 17 13.10 4.62 -2.70
N ALA A 18 12.00 4.25 -3.35
CA ALA A 18 11.32 2.99 -3.13
C ALA A 18 12.22 1.79 -3.41
N GLN A 19 13.00 1.81 -4.50
CA GLN A 19 13.98 0.75 -4.80
C GLN A 19 15.01 0.56 -3.68
N VAL A 20 15.51 1.64 -3.10
CA VAL A 20 16.45 1.58 -1.96
C VAL A 20 15.79 0.95 -0.73
N LEU A 21 14.54 1.32 -0.43
CA LEU A 21 13.80 0.79 0.71
C LEU A 21 13.46 -0.70 0.50
N ARG A 22 13.06 -1.06 -0.72
CA ARG A 22 12.77 -2.43 -1.15
C ARG A 22 13.99 -3.34 -1.12
N ALA A 23 15.22 -2.82 -1.06
CA ALA A 23 16.43 -3.64 -0.96
C ALA A 23 16.59 -4.35 0.40
N HIS A 24 15.99 -3.79 1.47
CA HIS A 24 16.05 -4.36 2.83
C HIS A 24 14.67 -4.35 3.51
N PRO A 25 13.66 -5.03 2.94
CA PRO A 25 12.26 -4.86 3.32
C PRO A 25 11.99 -5.23 4.78
N ALA A 26 12.74 -6.19 5.33
CA ALA A 26 12.61 -6.63 6.72
C ALA A 26 12.92 -5.52 7.76
N SER A 27 13.72 -4.51 7.41
CA SER A 27 14.02 -3.39 8.32
C SER A 27 13.35 -2.08 7.90
N THR A 28 13.22 -1.85 6.60
CA THR A 28 12.68 -0.58 6.07
C THR A 28 11.15 -0.53 6.11
N LEU A 29 10.44 -1.62 5.83
CA LEU A 29 8.99 -1.60 5.84
C LEU A 29 8.41 -1.40 7.25
N PRO A 30 8.93 -2.04 8.31
CA PRO A 30 8.51 -1.73 9.67
C PRO A 30 8.74 -0.27 10.05
N MET A 31 9.88 0.33 9.64
CA MET A 31 10.16 1.75 9.88
C MET A 31 9.12 2.65 9.21
N LEU A 32 8.78 2.41 7.94
CA LEU A 32 7.75 3.17 7.23
C LEU A 32 6.37 3.00 7.87
N GLY A 33 6.05 1.77 8.26
CA GLY A 33 4.80 1.46 8.97
C GLY A 33 4.70 2.23 10.28
N GLN A 34 5.77 2.26 11.07
CA GLN A 34 5.85 3.02 12.32
C GLN A 34 5.65 4.52 12.09
N ILE A 35 6.26 5.11 11.06
CA ILE A 35 6.06 6.52 10.71
C ILE A 35 4.57 6.78 10.42
N LEU A 36 3.91 5.96 9.61
CA LEU A 36 2.48 6.11 9.35
C LEU A 36 1.66 6.01 10.65
N VAL A 37 1.97 5.05 11.52
CA VAL A 37 1.27 4.83 12.80
C VAL A 37 1.40 6.03 13.74
N GLU A 38 2.61 6.57 13.89
CA GLU A 38 2.87 7.67 14.80
C GLU A 38 2.21 8.97 14.32
N LYS A 39 2.33 9.27 13.02
CA LYS A 39 1.79 10.49 12.43
C LYS A 39 0.26 10.48 12.40
N ARG A 40 -0.36 9.35 12.02
CA ARG A 40 -1.83 9.22 12.06
C ARG A 40 -2.40 9.33 13.48
N ALA A 41 -1.70 8.81 14.49
CA ALA A 41 -2.15 8.84 15.87
C ALA A 41 -2.02 10.25 16.48
N THR A 42 -1.04 11.03 16.03
CA THR A 42 -0.77 12.38 16.52
C THR A 42 -1.72 13.42 15.91
N LEU A 43 -2.18 13.20 14.67
CA LEU A 43 -2.96 14.19 13.93
C LEU A 43 -4.28 14.62 14.61
N PRO A 44 -5.13 13.71 15.12
CA PRO A 44 -6.34 14.11 15.84
C PRO A 44 -6.04 14.94 17.10
N ALA A 45 -4.97 14.62 17.83
CA ALA A 45 -4.58 15.35 19.03
C ALA A 45 -4.06 16.76 18.71
N CYS A 46 -3.29 16.90 17.62
CA CYS A 46 -2.82 18.19 17.11
C CYS A 46 -3.98 19.12 16.73
N MET A 47 -5.01 18.57 16.08
CA MET A 47 -6.22 19.32 15.75
C MET A 47 -7.01 19.72 17.00
N ALA A 48 -7.17 18.80 17.95
CA ALA A 48 -7.92 19.06 19.19
C ALA A 48 -7.24 20.11 20.08
N SER A 49 -5.90 20.22 20.02
CA SER A 49 -5.13 21.23 20.76
C SER A 49 -5.09 22.61 20.07
N GLY A 50 -5.65 22.73 18.86
CA GLY A 50 -5.60 23.96 18.06
C GLY A 50 -4.20 24.31 17.55
N GLN A 51 -3.28 23.34 17.52
CA GLN A 51 -1.97 23.51 16.91
C GLN A 51 -2.08 23.50 15.39
N ASP A 52 -1.13 24.14 14.70
CA ASP A 52 -1.06 24.10 13.24
C ASP A 52 -0.67 22.69 12.76
N PRO A 53 -1.53 21.98 12.01
CA PRO A 53 -1.25 20.62 11.55
C PRO A 53 -0.42 20.58 10.27
N SER A 54 -0.02 21.73 9.70
CA SER A 54 0.56 21.81 8.34
C SER A 54 1.80 20.91 8.14
N GLU A 55 2.74 20.92 9.09
CA GLU A 55 3.94 20.07 9.03
C GLU A 55 3.57 18.58 9.11
N LEU A 56 2.69 18.23 10.04
CA LEU A 56 2.24 16.85 10.24
C LEU A 56 1.48 16.30 9.03
N LEU A 57 0.66 17.14 8.38
CA LEU A 57 -0.04 16.79 7.15
C LEU A 57 0.93 16.57 6.00
N GLU A 58 1.97 17.39 5.88
CA GLU A 58 2.98 17.24 4.83
C GLU A 58 3.82 15.98 5.08
N GLU A 59 4.24 15.70 6.31
CA GLU A 59 4.94 14.45 6.66
C GLU A 59 4.10 13.20 6.35
N LEU A 60 2.82 13.21 6.73
CA LEU A 60 1.90 12.11 6.45
C LEU A 60 1.65 11.95 4.95
N TRP A 61 1.59 13.06 4.21
CA TRP A 61 1.51 13.06 2.75
C TRP A 61 2.74 12.40 2.11
N TRP A 62 3.95 12.80 2.52
CA TRP A 62 5.21 12.23 2.02
C TRP A 62 5.33 10.74 2.35
N ALA A 63 5.03 10.36 3.59
CA ALA A 63 5.06 8.96 4.02
C ALA A 63 4.06 8.11 3.22
N THR A 64 2.83 8.59 3.05
CA THR A 64 1.78 7.86 2.30
C THR A 64 2.14 7.71 0.82
N ARG A 65 2.66 8.76 0.18
CA ARG A 65 3.09 8.72 -1.22
C ARG A 65 4.26 7.74 -1.41
N LEU A 66 5.26 7.82 -0.53
CA LEU A 66 6.41 6.91 -0.56
C LEU A 66 6.00 5.46 -0.32
N VAL A 67 5.09 5.18 0.61
CA VAL A 67 4.57 3.83 0.85
C VAL A 67 3.82 3.29 -0.36
N GLY A 68 3.06 4.14 -1.06
CA GLY A 68 2.41 3.75 -2.33
C GLY A 68 3.42 3.30 -3.39
N HIS A 69 4.53 4.04 -3.55
CA HIS A 69 5.64 3.60 -4.38
C HIS A 69 6.31 2.34 -3.84
N VAL A 70 6.60 2.24 -2.55
CA VAL A 70 7.29 1.07 -1.98
C VAL A 70 6.50 -0.22 -2.20
N LEU A 71 5.20 -0.20 -1.96
CA LEU A 71 4.35 -1.38 -2.07
C LEU A 71 4.09 -1.81 -3.52
N ALA A 72 3.92 -0.89 -4.46
CA ALA A 72 3.50 -1.23 -5.82
C ALA A 72 4.25 -0.43 -6.89
N ASP A 73 4.58 -1.10 -8.00
CA ASP A 73 5.11 -0.46 -9.21
C ASP A 73 4.00 0.24 -10.01
N ASP A 74 4.39 1.06 -10.99
CA ASP A 74 3.46 1.86 -11.81
C ASP A 74 2.56 1.02 -12.74
N GLY A 75 2.91 -0.24 -13.00
CA GLY A 75 2.09 -1.17 -13.78
C GLY A 75 1.81 -0.70 -15.22
N ASP A 76 2.86 -0.37 -15.98
CA ASP A 76 2.82 0.19 -17.35
C ASP A 76 2.00 -0.66 -18.37
N GLY A 77 0.67 -0.63 -18.29
CA GLY A 77 -0.24 -1.28 -19.24
C GLY A 77 -0.40 -2.79 -19.07
N GLU A 78 0.13 -3.36 -18.00
CA GLU A 78 0.04 -4.78 -17.64
C GLU A 78 -0.65 -4.96 -16.28
N THR A 79 -1.08 -6.19 -15.96
CA THR A 79 -1.59 -6.49 -14.61
C THR A 79 -0.45 -6.30 -13.59
N PRO A 80 -0.58 -5.38 -12.62
CA PRO A 80 0.47 -5.14 -11.63
C PRO A 80 0.75 -6.40 -10.81
N ILE A 81 2.04 -6.67 -10.56
CA ILE A 81 2.48 -7.75 -9.69
C ILE A 81 3.29 -7.18 -8.52
N PRO A 82 3.32 -7.85 -7.35
CA PRO A 82 4.15 -7.42 -6.23
C PRO A 82 5.62 -7.29 -6.64
N PRO A 83 6.34 -6.22 -6.24
CA PRO A 83 7.77 -6.10 -6.51
C PRO A 83 8.54 -7.32 -5.99
N ASP A 84 9.51 -7.81 -6.77
CA ASP A 84 10.21 -9.07 -6.52
C ASP A 84 10.77 -9.20 -5.10
N SER A 85 11.37 -8.12 -4.58
CA SER A 85 11.94 -8.14 -3.24
C SER A 85 10.89 -8.26 -2.14
N LEU A 86 9.69 -7.71 -2.35
CA LEU A 86 8.57 -7.82 -1.42
C LEU A 86 7.89 -9.19 -1.50
N ALA A 87 7.77 -9.74 -2.71
CA ALA A 87 7.32 -11.12 -2.91
C ALA A 87 8.26 -12.12 -2.22
N ALA A 88 9.58 -11.95 -2.40
CA ALA A 88 10.60 -12.78 -1.76
C ALA A 88 10.58 -12.64 -0.23
N ALA A 89 10.43 -11.42 0.30
CA ALA A 89 10.30 -11.19 1.74
C ALA A 89 9.06 -11.85 2.34
N SER A 90 7.92 -11.76 1.62
CA SER A 90 6.68 -12.42 2.02
C SER A 90 6.81 -13.94 2.03
N ALA A 91 7.38 -14.52 0.97
CA ALA A 91 7.59 -15.97 0.86
C ALA A 91 8.60 -16.51 1.89
N SER A 92 9.52 -15.66 2.37
CA SER A 92 10.51 -16.01 3.40
C SER A 92 9.95 -15.90 4.82
N THR A 93 8.74 -15.36 5.01
CA THR A 93 8.12 -15.23 6.32
C THR A 93 7.64 -16.60 6.80
N PRO A 94 8.03 -17.06 8.01
CA PRO A 94 7.54 -18.32 8.56
C PRO A 94 6.01 -18.34 8.71
N ALA A 95 5.39 -19.52 8.63
CA ALA A 95 3.96 -19.66 8.91
C ALA A 95 3.62 -19.13 10.31
N GLY A 96 2.64 -18.22 10.40
CA GLY A 96 2.28 -17.52 11.64
C GLY A 96 3.24 -16.40 12.05
N GLY A 97 4.29 -16.11 11.28
CA GLY A 97 5.16 -14.97 11.47
C GLY A 97 4.54 -13.65 11.00
N GLN A 98 5.02 -12.53 11.54
CA GLN A 98 4.61 -11.20 11.08
C GLN A 98 5.25 -10.91 9.71
N ASN A 99 4.40 -10.78 8.69
CA ASN A 99 4.85 -10.42 7.35
C ASN A 99 4.92 -8.89 7.24
N CYS A 100 6.13 -8.35 7.11
CA CYS A 100 6.37 -6.90 7.04
C CYS A 100 5.65 -6.20 5.87
N VAL A 101 5.41 -6.89 4.75
CA VAL A 101 4.66 -6.35 3.59
C VAL A 101 3.19 -6.21 3.96
N VAL A 102 2.63 -7.23 4.62
CA VAL A 102 1.25 -7.23 5.08
C VAL A 102 1.02 -6.17 6.17
N GLU A 103 1.95 -6.02 7.11
CA GLU A 103 1.87 -5.00 8.16
C GLU A 103 1.93 -3.58 7.59
N LEU A 104 2.78 -3.33 6.58
CA LEU A 104 2.82 -2.02 5.92
C LEU A 104 1.55 -1.74 5.12
N ALA A 105 1.04 -2.73 4.38
CA ALA A 105 -0.24 -2.63 3.67
C ALA A 105 -1.40 -2.32 4.64
N ARG A 106 -1.44 -3.00 5.79
CA ARG A 106 -2.42 -2.73 6.85
C ARG A 106 -2.29 -1.31 7.38
N ALA A 107 -1.07 -0.84 7.64
CA ALA A 107 -0.85 0.55 8.09
C ALA A 107 -1.33 1.57 7.05
N LEU A 108 -1.20 1.29 5.75
CA LEU A 108 -1.73 2.14 4.68
C LEU A 108 -3.27 2.15 4.65
N ILE A 109 -3.91 0.98 4.76
CA ILE A 109 -5.37 0.86 4.83
C ILE A 109 -5.91 1.59 6.07
N ASP A 110 -5.28 1.39 7.23
CA ASP A 110 -5.64 2.06 8.48
C ASP A 110 -5.53 3.59 8.36
N THR A 111 -4.53 4.10 7.63
CA THR A 111 -4.43 5.54 7.30
C THR A 111 -5.62 6.01 6.45
N GLY A 112 -6.10 5.19 5.50
CA GLY A 112 -7.32 5.49 4.74
C GLY A 112 -8.60 5.47 5.59
N CYS A 113 -8.68 4.56 6.56
CA CYS A 113 -9.81 4.50 7.49
C CYS A 113 -9.99 5.78 8.33
N MET A 114 -8.97 6.66 8.42
CA MET A 114 -9.13 7.99 9.02
C MET A 114 -10.24 8.81 8.35
N ALA A 115 -10.50 8.60 7.05
CA ALA A 115 -11.57 9.29 6.33
C ALA A 115 -12.99 8.84 6.77
N LEU A 116 -13.08 7.66 7.41
CA LEU A 116 -14.34 7.08 7.88
C LEU A 116 -14.65 7.45 9.34
N ASP A 117 -13.62 7.77 10.13
CA ASP A 117 -13.80 8.25 11.50
C ASP A 117 -14.19 9.73 11.50
N VAL A 118 -15.39 10.03 12.00
CA VAL A 118 -15.93 11.39 12.12
C VAL A 118 -14.99 12.33 12.89
N ASN A 119 -14.24 11.80 13.86
CA ASN A 119 -13.32 12.59 14.68
C ASN A 119 -11.98 12.85 13.97
N ALA A 120 -11.49 11.90 13.17
CA ALA A 120 -10.21 12.03 12.47
C ALA A 120 -10.37 12.72 11.11
N ARG A 121 -11.51 12.55 10.43
CA ARG A 121 -11.75 13.06 9.07
C ARG A 121 -11.60 14.57 8.97
N GLY A 122 -12.02 15.32 9.99
CA GLY A 122 -11.87 16.78 10.03
C GLY A 122 -10.42 17.26 10.05
N ALA A 123 -9.47 16.38 10.33
CA ALA A 123 -8.04 16.65 10.30
C ALA A 123 -7.41 16.44 8.91
N LEU A 124 -8.06 15.71 8.02
CA LEU A 124 -7.52 15.42 6.70
C LEU A 124 -7.60 16.64 5.78
N SER A 125 -6.71 16.69 4.79
CA SER A 125 -6.76 17.66 3.70
C SER A 125 -7.10 16.94 2.39
N ALA A 126 -7.70 17.65 1.42
CA ALA A 126 -8.03 17.08 0.11
C ALA A 126 -6.80 16.45 -0.57
N ARG A 127 -5.64 17.13 -0.52
CA ARG A 127 -4.37 16.64 -1.08
C ARG A 127 -3.89 15.35 -0.41
N LEU A 128 -4.05 15.24 0.91
CA LEU A 128 -3.72 14.00 1.64
C LEU A 128 -4.69 12.88 1.27
N THR A 129 -6.00 13.15 1.24
CA THR A 129 -7.00 12.15 0.83
C THR A 129 -6.75 11.66 -0.60
N GLU A 130 -6.39 12.54 -1.52
CA GLU A 130 -6.04 12.18 -2.91
C GLU A 130 -4.85 11.21 -2.94
N THR A 131 -3.84 11.48 -2.13
CA THR A 131 -2.64 10.63 -2.06
C THR A 131 -2.93 9.29 -1.41
N ILE A 132 -3.79 9.26 -0.39
CA ILE A 132 -4.24 8.01 0.22
C ILE A 132 -5.01 7.15 -0.80
N VAL A 133 -6.00 7.73 -1.49
CA VAL A 133 -6.78 7.03 -2.51
C VAL A 133 -5.87 6.51 -3.62
N TRP A 134 -4.94 7.34 -4.11
CA TRP A 134 -3.95 6.95 -5.11
C TRP A 134 -3.08 5.77 -4.64
N SER A 135 -2.54 5.82 -3.42
CA SER A 135 -1.71 4.74 -2.88
C SER A 135 -2.50 3.45 -2.68
N LEU A 136 -3.75 3.55 -2.21
CA LEU A 136 -4.64 2.41 -2.00
C LEU A 136 -5.09 1.75 -3.30
N ALA A 137 -5.35 2.54 -4.35
CA ALA A 137 -5.70 2.01 -5.67
C ALA A 137 -4.56 1.13 -6.22
N ARG A 138 -3.33 1.65 -6.21
CA ARG A 138 -2.14 0.89 -6.66
C ARG A 138 -1.93 -0.38 -5.84
N TRP A 139 -2.09 -0.27 -4.53
CA TRP A 139 -2.01 -1.42 -3.65
C TRP A 139 -3.09 -2.46 -3.99
N ALA A 140 -4.33 -2.02 -4.20
CA ALA A 140 -5.44 -2.89 -4.54
C ALA A 140 -5.18 -3.63 -5.86
N ASP A 141 -4.75 -2.92 -6.89
CA ASP A 141 -4.45 -3.50 -8.21
C ASP A 141 -3.35 -4.58 -8.14
N THR A 142 -2.47 -4.50 -7.14
CA THR A 142 -1.32 -5.41 -6.97
C THR A 142 -1.61 -6.58 -6.01
N TYR A 143 -2.38 -6.35 -4.95
CA TYR A 143 -2.48 -7.27 -3.81
C TYR A 143 -3.90 -7.72 -3.46
N LEU A 144 -4.93 -6.95 -3.83
CA LEU A 144 -6.30 -7.24 -3.41
C LEU A 144 -6.87 -8.38 -4.23
N MET A 145 -7.17 -9.49 -3.56
CA MET A 145 -7.72 -10.68 -4.20
C MET A 145 -6.99 -11.03 -5.50
N SER A 146 -5.67 -10.82 -5.54
CA SER A 146 -4.86 -11.20 -6.69
C SER A 146 -5.20 -12.64 -6.98
N GLU A 147 -5.82 -12.85 -8.14
CA GLU A 147 -6.06 -14.19 -8.64
C GLU A 147 -4.71 -14.92 -8.56
N ASP A 148 -4.72 -16.20 -8.20
CA ASP A 148 -3.54 -17.06 -8.36
C ASP A 148 -3.17 -17.24 -9.86
N THR A 149 -3.42 -16.24 -10.73
CA THR A 149 -3.14 -16.23 -12.17
C THR A 149 -1.69 -15.92 -12.52
N GLY A 150 -0.79 -15.82 -11.54
CA GLY A 150 0.64 -15.63 -11.80
C GLY A 150 1.57 -16.43 -10.90
N GLY A 151 1.18 -16.73 -9.66
CA GLY A 151 2.04 -17.42 -8.69
C GLY A 151 2.48 -18.82 -9.14
N ASN A 152 1.67 -19.51 -9.94
CA ASN A 152 2.03 -20.82 -10.50
C ASN A 152 2.87 -20.73 -11.78
N LEU A 153 2.78 -19.65 -12.57
CA LEU A 153 3.52 -19.55 -13.83
C LEU A 153 4.82 -18.77 -13.66
N HIS A 154 4.81 -17.63 -12.98
CA HIS A 154 6.01 -16.82 -12.74
C HIS A 154 6.96 -17.54 -11.77
N ALA A 155 6.46 -18.10 -10.67
CA ALA A 155 7.29 -18.92 -9.78
C ALA A 155 7.74 -20.24 -10.43
N ALA A 156 6.93 -20.84 -11.33
CA ALA A 156 7.37 -22.01 -12.10
C ALA A 156 8.39 -21.68 -13.19
N ILE A 157 8.30 -20.52 -13.84
CA ILE A 157 9.28 -20.05 -14.82
C ILE A 157 10.61 -19.70 -14.12
N TYR A 158 10.55 -19.01 -12.98
CA TYR A 158 11.74 -18.72 -12.16
C TYR A 158 12.38 -20.01 -11.60
N ALA A 159 11.56 -20.99 -11.19
CA ALA A 159 12.05 -22.29 -10.73
C ALA A 159 12.59 -23.17 -11.88
N ALA A 160 12.03 -23.06 -13.08
CA ALA A 160 12.53 -23.74 -14.28
C ALA A 160 13.90 -23.19 -14.70
N ALA A 161 14.19 -21.91 -14.41
CA ALA A 161 15.50 -21.30 -14.67
C ALA A 161 16.59 -21.67 -13.65
N GLY A 162 16.27 -22.35 -12.53
CA GLY A 162 17.24 -22.57 -11.44
C GLY A 162 17.15 -23.85 -10.59
N GLY A 163 16.15 -24.73 -10.75
CA GLY A 163 16.13 -25.99 -10.01
C GLY A 163 14.74 -26.60 -9.86
N VAL A 164 14.48 -27.63 -10.67
CA VAL A 164 13.23 -28.36 -10.93
C VAL A 164 12.47 -28.92 -9.69
N ARG A 165 12.97 -28.75 -8.46
CA ARG A 165 12.37 -29.34 -7.25
C ARG A 165 11.93 -28.36 -6.17
N ARG A 166 12.29 -27.07 -6.24
CA ARG A 166 11.98 -26.10 -5.17
C ARG A 166 10.74 -25.24 -5.45
N GLY A 167 10.45 -24.94 -6.72
CA GLY A 167 9.33 -24.07 -7.11
C GLY A 167 7.95 -24.69 -6.86
N THR A 168 7.79 -25.97 -7.20
CA THR A 168 6.56 -26.74 -6.95
C THR A 168 6.26 -26.86 -5.45
N ASP A 169 7.28 -27.01 -4.61
CA ASP A 169 7.10 -27.09 -3.16
C ASP A 169 6.75 -25.73 -2.52
N ILE A 170 7.24 -24.63 -3.09
CA ILE A 170 6.90 -23.26 -2.64
C ILE A 170 5.47 -22.90 -3.07
N ALA A 171 5.12 -23.16 -4.35
CA ALA A 171 3.77 -22.98 -4.86
C ALA A 171 2.75 -23.85 -4.10
N ASN A 172 3.08 -25.11 -3.83
CA ASN A 172 2.23 -25.98 -3.02
C ASN A 172 2.11 -25.53 -1.56
N LYS A 173 3.14 -24.93 -0.96
CA LYS A 173 3.06 -24.36 0.41
C LYS A 173 2.24 -23.08 0.47
N LEU A 174 2.31 -22.23 -0.56
CA LEU A 174 1.44 -21.06 -0.73
C LEU A 174 -0.03 -21.48 -0.92
N ALA A 175 -0.28 -22.54 -1.70
CA ALA A 175 -1.62 -23.09 -1.91
C ALA A 175 -2.18 -23.84 -0.68
N GLN A 176 -1.33 -24.45 0.16
CA GLN A 176 -1.75 -25.21 1.35
C GLN A 176 -2.01 -24.33 2.59
N GLY A 177 -1.63 -23.04 2.58
CA GLY A 177 -1.72 -22.15 3.75
C GLY A 177 -3.07 -21.45 3.96
N GLY A 178 -4.03 -21.59 3.03
CA GLY A 178 -5.06 -20.56 2.83
C GLY A 178 -4.38 -19.33 2.20
N GLY A 179 -5.02 -18.67 1.22
CA GLY A 179 -4.37 -17.63 0.42
C GLY A 179 -3.72 -16.50 1.24
N GLY A 180 -2.99 -15.59 0.60
CA GLY A 180 -2.40 -14.42 1.28
C GLY A 180 -3.43 -13.64 2.13
N MET A 181 -2.97 -12.78 3.06
CA MET A 181 -3.83 -12.00 3.96
C MET A 181 -4.99 -11.30 3.23
N PHE A 182 -4.76 -10.83 2.01
CA PHE A 182 -5.74 -10.10 1.20
C PHE A 182 -6.41 -10.93 0.09
N SER A 183 -6.35 -12.27 0.20
CA SER A 183 -7.06 -13.19 -0.69
C SER A 183 -8.56 -13.23 -0.41
N GLU A 184 -9.34 -13.73 -1.37
CA GLU A 184 -10.80 -13.88 -1.27
C GLU A 184 -11.22 -14.70 -0.03
N GLY A 185 -10.48 -15.77 0.30
CA GLY A 185 -10.77 -16.65 1.43
C GLY A 185 -10.34 -16.11 2.80
N ASN A 186 -9.65 -14.96 2.86
CA ASN A 186 -9.11 -14.37 4.09
C ASN A 186 -9.59 -12.92 4.26
N GLY A 187 -8.68 -11.95 4.35
CA GLY A 187 -8.95 -10.53 4.62
C GLY A 187 -9.27 -9.69 3.38
N GLY A 188 -9.31 -10.30 2.19
CA GLY A 188 -9.62 -9.59 0.93
C GLY A 188 -10.98 -8.90 0.94
N PRO A 189 -12.09 -9.59 1.31
CA PRO A 189 -13.41 -8.97 1.33
C PRO A 189 -13.52 -7.76 2.27
N GLN A 190 -12.87 -7.81 3.44
CA GLN A 190 -12.85 -6.72 4.41
C GLN A 190 -12.03 -5.54 3.90
N ALA A 191 -10.90 -5.81 3.25
CA ALA A 191 -10.12 -4.75 2.62
C ALA A 191 -10.90 -4.08 1.48
N LEU A 192 -11.58 -4.86 0.63
CA LEU A 192 -12.44 -4.32 -0.44
C LEU A 192 -13.56 -3.44 0.13
N ASP A 193 -14.25 -3.90 1.18
CA ASP A 193 -15.30 -3.12 1.84
C ASP A 193 -14.75 -1.78 2.39
N ALA A 194 -13.59 -1.81 3.06
CA ALA A 194 -12.94 -0.60 3.54
C ALA A 194 -12.59 0.36 2.38
N LEU A 195 -12.06 -0.14 1.27
CA LEU A 195 -11.75 0.68 0.08
C LEU A 195 -12.99 1.33 -0.52
N VAL A 196 -14.10 0.59 -0.63
CA VAL A 196 -15.38 1.12 -1.14
C VAL A 196 -15.90 2.23 -0.23
N GLN A 197 -15.83 2.04 1.09
CA GLN A 197 -16.22 3.07 2.04
C GLN A 197 -15.32 4.31 1.96
N ILE A 198 -14.00 4.12 1.85
CA ILE A 198 -13.03 5.23 1.71
C ILE A 198 -13.28 5.99 0.41
N GLY A 199 -13.46 5.31 -0.72
CA GLY A 199 -13.77 5.93 -2.00
C GLY A 199 -15.09 6.71 -1.96
N THR A 200 -16.12 6.14 -1.33
CA THR A 200 -17.41 6.83 -1.12
C THR A 200 -17.24 8.09 -0.26
N ALA A 201 -16.45 8.02 0.81
CA ALA A 201 -16.13 9.16 1.67
C ALA A 201 -15.34 10.24 0.91
N ALA A 202 -14.39 9.86 0.07
CA ALA A 202 -13.63 10.78 -0.77
C ALA A 202 -14.53 11.55 -1.76
N LEU A 203 -15.47 10.85 -2.40
CA LEU A 203 -16.40 11.45 -3.35
C LEU A 203 -17.43 12.38 -2.68
N SER A 204 -17.87 12.04 -1.47
CA SER A 204 -18.98 12.73 -0.79
C SER A 204 -18.55 13.90 0.12
N HIS A 205 -17.38 13.83 0.74
CA HIS A 205 -16.97 14.83 1.73
C HIS A 205 -16.12 15.99 1.17
N TRP A 206 -15.73 15.93 -0.11
CA TRP A 206 -14.84 16.90 -0.75
C TRP A 206 -15.49 17.54 -2.00
N PRO A 207 -16.60 18.28 -1.87
CA PRO A 207 -17.29 18.87 -3.00
C PRO A 207 -16.40 19.92 -3.70
N GLY A 208 -16.20 19.77 -5.01
CA GLY A 208 -15.40 20.69 -5.82
C GLY A 208 -13.94 20.30 -6.00
N GLU A 209 -13.44 19.29 -5.27
CA GLU A 209 -12.07 18.79 -5.40
C GLU A 209 -11.93 17.84 -6.60
N THR A 210 -11.89 18.43 -7.79
CA THR A 210 -11.93 17.67 -9.05
C THR A 210 -10.74 16.73 -9.27
N SER A 211 -9.59 16.94 -8.61
CA SER A 211 -8.45 16.02 -8.70
C SER A 211 -8.69 14.75 -7.89
N LEU A 212 -9.25 14.88 -6.69
CA LEU A 212 -9.60 13.75 -5.82
C LEU A 212 -10.78 12.92 -6.39
N GLN A 213 -11.71 13.58 -7.06
CA GLN A 213 -12.94 12.95 -7.56
C GLN A 213 -12.80 12.29 -8.95
N LYS A 214 -11.64 12.38 -9.59
CA LYS A 214 -11.35 11.79 -10.91
C LYS A 214 -10.58 10.49 -10.78
#